data_AF-I4A509-F1
#
_entry.id   AF-I4A509-F1
#
_cell.length_a   1.000
_cell.length_b   1.000
_cell.length_c   1.000
_cell.angle_alpha   90.00
_cell.angle_beta   90.00
_cell.angle_gamma   90.00
#
_symmetry.space_group_name_H-M   'P 1'
#
loop_
_entity.id
_entity.type
_entity.pdbx_description
1 polymer ?
#
loop_
_entity_poly.entity_id
_entity_poly.type
_entity_poly.pdbx_seq_one_letter_code
_entity_poly.pdbx_strand_id
1 'polypeptide(L)' 'MGHSVRKGESLYKIAKRHGTSVHHLLKLNPHVRSRPATIYPGEKIRVR' A
#
# COMPACT_ATOMS: atom_id res chain seq x y z
N MET A 1 7.92 2.09 8.91
CA MET A 1 8.54 0.95 8.19
C MET A 1 7.97 0.86 6.78
N GLY A 2 8.76 0.47 5.77
CA GLY A 2 8.34 0.42 4.37
C GLY A 2 8.09 -1.00 3.85
N HIS A 3 7.10 -1.18 2.99
CA HIS A 3 6.81 -2.43 2.27
C HIS A 3 7.04 -2.20 0.78
N SER A 4 7.79 -3.10 0.15
CA SER A 4 7.97 -3.09 -1.32
C SER A 4 6.92 -3.98 -1.95
N VAL A 5 6.10 -3.40 -2.81
CA VAL A 5 4.99 -4.08 -3.48
C VAL A 5 5.53 -5.18 -4.38
N ARG A 6 4.96 -6.38 -4.29
CA ARG A 6 5.30 -7.52 -5.15
C ARG A 6 4.26 -7.70 -6.26
N LYS A 7 4.65 -8.36 -7.35
CA LYS A 7 3.72 -8.69 -8.45
C LYS A 7 2.53 -9.49 -7.91
N GLY A 8 1.32 -8.99 -8.16
CA GLY A 8 0.06 -9.60 -7.68
C GLY A 8 -0.36 -9.22 -6.26
N GLU A 9 0.38 -8.34 -5.57
CA GLU A 9 -0.10 -7.70 -4.35
C GLU A 9 -1.05 -6.54 -4.65
N SER A 10 -2.00 -6.34 -3.75
CA SER A 10 -2.90 -5.19 -3.74
C SER A 10 -2.83 -4.51 -2.37
N LEU A 11 -3.24 -3.24 -2.30
CA LEU A 11 -3.30 -2.51 -1.03
C LEU A 11 -4.09 -3.29 0.03
N TYR A 12 -5.13 -4.02 -0.36
CA TYR A 12 -5.91 -4.87 0.54
C TYR A 12 -5.08 -6.01 1.14
N LYS A 13 -4.33 -6.75 0.31
CA LYS A 13 -3.46 -7.84 0.78
C LYS A 13 -2.37 -7.31 1.72
N ILE A 14 -1.79 -6.16 1.38
CA ILE A 14 -0.75 -5.52 2.19
C ILE A 14 -1.33 -5.04 3.52
N ALA A 15 -2.49 -4.38 3.50
CA ALA A 15 -3.18 -3.93 4.71
C ALA A 15 -3.47 -5.11 5.64
N LYS A 16 -4.04 -6.20 5.12
CA LYS A 16 -4.33 -7.42 5.87
C LYS A 16 -3.05 -8.05 6.45
N ARG A 17 -1.98 -8.13 5.66
CA ARG A 17 -0.69 -8.70 6.10
C ARG A 17 -0.04 -7.91 7.23
N HIS A 18 -0.18 -6.59 7.22
CA HIS A 18 0.42 -5.69 8.22
C HIS A 18 -0.55 -5.33 9.36
N GLY A 19 -1.76 -5.92 9.40
CA GLY A 19 -2.75 -5.64 10.43
C GLY A 19 -3.25 -4.19 10.43
N THR A 20 -3.30 -3.56 9.26
CA THR A 20 -3.76 -2.17 9.09
C THR A 20 -4.91 -2.12 8.08
N SER A 21 -5.47 -0.93 7.82
CA SER A 21 -6.54 -0.74 6.84
C SER A 21 -6.02 -0.08 5.57
N VAL A 22 -6.69 -0.32 4.44
CA VAL A 22 -6.37 0.35 3.16
C VAL A 22 -6.46 1.86 3.32
N HIS A 23 -7.44 2.36 4.08
CA HIS A 23 -7.57 3.78 4.36
C HIS A 23 -6.34 4.34 5.11
N HIS A 24 -5.83 3.61 6.09
CA HIS A 24 -4.62 3.99 6.81
C HIS A 24 -3.40 3.98 5.89
N LEU A 25 -3.24 2.96 5.02
CA LEU A 25 -2.20 2.94 4.01
C LEU A 25 -2.28 4.15 3.07
N LEU A 26 -3.48 4.51 2.60
CA LEU A 26 -3.69 5.67 1.73
C LEU A 26 -3.38 6.99 2.44
N LYS A 27 -3.67 7.09 3.74
CA LYS A 27 -3.31 8.25 4.57
C LYS A 27 -1.79 8.41 4.72
N LEU A 28 -1.08 7.30 4.86
CA LEU A 28 0.39 7.27 4.94
C LEU A 28 1.06 7.48 3.56
N ASN A 29 0.35 7.20 2.48
CA ASN A 29 0.84 7.25 1.10
C ASN A 29 -0.09 8.10 0.21
N PRO A 30 -0.11 9.43 0.38
CA PRO A 30 -1.01 10.31 -0.36
C PRO A 30 -0.77 10.28 -1.88
N HIS A 31 0.45 9.95 -2.33
CA HIS A 31 0.79 9.73 -3.74
C HIS A 31 0.08 8.52 -4.37
N VAL A 32 -0.32 7.54 -3.56
CA VAL A 32 -1.12 6.40 -4.01
C VAL A 32 -2.61 6.75 -4.04
N ARG A 33 -3.05 7.70 -3.21
CA ARG A 33 -4.46 8.15 -3.16
C ARG A 33 -4.87 8.94 -4.42
N SER A 34 -3.94 9.66 -5.04
CA SER A 34 -4.19 10.35 -6.32
C SER A 34 -4.28 9.39 -7.52
N ARG A 35 -3.90 8.12 -7.32
CA ARG A 35 -4.11 7.01 -8.27
C ARG A 35 -5.29 6.19 -7.74
N PRO A 36 -6.13 5.58 -8.57
CA PRO A 36 -7.24 4.75 -8.09
C PRO A 36 -6.71 3.43 -7.50
N ALA A 37 -6.14 3.50 -6.28
CA ALA A 37 -5.61 2.38 -5.51
C ALA A 37 -4.62 1.47 -6.27
N THR A 38 -4.00 1.99 -7.34
CA THR A 38 -3.08 1.24 -8.19
C THR A 38 -1.67 1.38 -7.64
N ILE A 39 -1.08 0.24 -7.28
CA ILE A 39 0.30 0.13 -6.81
C ILE A 39 1.07 -0.76 -7.77
N TYR A 40 2.33 -0.42 -8.04
CA TYR A 40 3.15 -1.16 -9.00
C TYR A 40 4.18 -2.04 -8.30
N PRO A 41 4.54 -3.21 -8.86
CA PRO A 41 5.62 -4.02 -8.33
C PRO A 41 6.92 -3.23 -8.24
N GLY A 42 7.61 -3.28 -7.10
CA GLY A 42 8.80 -2.49 -6.81
C GLY A 42 8.53 -1.14 -6.14
N GLU A 43 7.28 -0.68 -6.10
CA GLU A 43 6.91 0.55 -5.41
C GLU A 43 7.03 0.37 -3.89
N LYS A 44 7.61 1.37 -3.21
CA LYS A 44 7.77 1.36 -1.74
C LYS A 44 6.64 2.17 -1.11
N ILE A 45 5.81 1.51 -0.32
CA ILE A 45 4.73 2.16 0.43
C ILE A 45 4.98 2.06 1.94
N ARG A 46 4.56 3.08 2.68
CA ARG A 46 4.60 3.13 4.14
C ARG A 46 3.43 2.33 4.73
N VAL A 47 3.72 1.44 5.67
CA VAL A 47 2.71 0.57 6.28
C VAL A 47 2.52 0.79 7.79
N ARG A 48 3.46 1.48 8.42
CA ARG A 48 3.49 1.93 9.82
C ARG A 48 4.29 3.22 9.89
#